data_AF-A0A2D9PR97-F1
#
_entry.id   AF-A0A2D9PR97-F1
#
_cell.length_a   1.000
_cell.length_b   1.000
_cell.length_c   1.000
_cell.angle_alpha   90.00
_cell.angle_beta   90.00
_cell.angle_gamma   90.00
#
_symmetry.space_group_name_H-M   'P 1'
#
loop_
_entity.id
_entity.type
_entity.pdbx_description
1 polymer ?
#
loop_
_entity_poly.entity_id
_entity_poly.type
_entity_poly.pdbx_seq_one_letter_code
_entity_poly.pdbx_strand_id
1 'polypeptide(L)'
;MTEFYFVTLKTVGSATILDMNEKSRFICFKDNKIAYDYASYISKHRAEYGKWPVVNLSVPMMRVEKSTERFKQDSDVYKSLLEITFKNRDDLDRLSIATGIEYFYCHRFEYEDVTSFRMSGQDVDAEVDEMVYRERLDYSLKNM
;
A
#
# COMPACT_ATOMS: atom_id res chain seq x y z
N MET A 1 2.35 0.38 22.41
CA MET A 1 1.76 1.26 21.39
C MET A 1 1.66 0.43 20.12
N THR A 2 0.51 0.42 19.42
CA THR A 2 0.37 -0.37 18.18
C THR A 2 1.06 0.37 17.04
N GLU A 3 1.97 -0.31 16.35
CA GLU A 3 2.71 0.21 15.21
C GLU A 3 2.13 -0.34 13.91
N PHE A 4 2.08 0.51 12.89
CA PHE A 4 1.57 0.19 11.56
C PHE A 4 2.69 0.42 10.56
N TYR A 5 3.13 -0.65 9.91
CA TYR A 5 4.25 -0.62 8.97
C TYR A 5 3.73 -0.40 7.56
N PHE A 6 4.38 0.46 6.79
CA PHE A 6 4.00 0.78 5.41
C PHE A 6 5.17 0.48 4.48
N VAL A 7 4.87 -0.09 3.31
CA VAL A 7 5.83 -0.20 2.22
C VAL A 7 5.63 0.99 1.29
N THR A 8 6.65 1.82 1.16
CA THR A 8 6.61 3.09 0.41
C THR A 8 7.69 3.09 -0.65
N LEU A 9 7.48 3.78 -1.78
CA LEU A 9 8.63 4.14 -2.62
C LEU A 9 9.33 5.33 -1.98
N LYS A 10 10.66 5.33 -1.97
CA LYS A 10 11.47 6.44 -1.43
C LYS A 10 11.15 7.79 -2.07
N THR A 11 10.65 7.77 -3.30
CA THR A 11 10.30 8.98 -4.06
C THR A 11 8.80 9.28 -4.06
N VAL A 12 7.93 8.28 -3.89
CA VAL A 12 6.48 8.44 -4.16
C VAL A 12 5.62 7.48 -3.32
N GLY A 13 4.82 8.05 -2.42
CA GLY A 13 3.61 7.40 -1.88
C GLY A 13 3.80 6.06 -1.15
N SER A 14 2.70 5.59 -0.55
CA SER A 14 2.61 4.27 0.07
C SER A 14 1.88 3.30 -0.85
N ALA A 15 2.15 2.00 -0.70
CA ALA A 15 1.42 0.98 -1.43
C ALA A 15 -0.09 1.04 -1.13
N THR A 16 -0.90 0.75 -2.15
CA THR A 16 -2.36 0.66 -2.06
C THR A 16 -2.85 -0.68 -2.59
N ILE A 17 -4.06 -1.04 -2.19
CA ILE A 17 -4.79 -2.20 -2.68
C ILE A 17 -6.24 -1.80 -3.01
N LEU A 18 -6.93 -2.64 -3.77
CA LEU A 18 -8.40 -2.58 -3.89
C LEU A 18 -8.99 -3.64 -2.94
N ASP A 19 -9.90 -3.22 -2.06
CA ASP A 19 -10.59 -4.12 -1.13
C ASP A 19 -11.65 -5.01 -1.84
N MET A 20 -12.41 -5.77 -1.06
CA MET A 20 -13.47 -6.64 -1.58
C MET A 20 -14.59 -5.88 -2.31
N ASN A 21 -14.73 -4.57 -2.06
CA ASN A 21 -15.71 -3.66 -2.66
C ASN A 21 -15.07 -2.75 -3.73
N GLU A 22 -13.86 -3.07 -4.19
CA GLU A 22 -13.08 -2.28 -5.16
C GLU A 22 -12.70 -0.88 -4.67
N LYS A 23 -12.77 -0.64 -3.36
CA LYS A 23 -12.34 0.62 -2.75
C LYS A 23 -10.83 0.62 -2.60
N SER A 24 -10.19 1.70 -3.06
CA SER A 24 -8.75 1.89 -2.89
C SER A 24 -8.42 2.20 -1.44
N ARG A 25 -7.53 1.41 -0.84
CA ARG A 25 -7.07 1.56 0.54
C ARG A 25 -5.55 1.56 0.60
N PHE A 26 -4.98 2.33 1.52
CA PHE A 26 -3.56 2.22 1.84
C PHE A 26 -3.32 0.95 2.64
N ILE A 27 -2.36 0.12 2.23
CA ILE A 27 -2.03 -1.10 2.97
C ILE A 27 -0.97 -0.82 4.03
N CYS A 28 -1.23 -1.26 5.26
CA CYS A 28 -0.27 -1.30 6.33
C CYS A 28 -0.19 -2.70 6.94
N PHE A 29 0.90 -2.99 7.65
CA PHE A 29 1.23 -4.32 8.13
C PHE A 29 1.39 -4.33 9.64
N LYS A 30 0.99 -5.45 10.25
CA LYS A 30 1.06 -5.67 11.69
C LYS A 30 2.47 -5.65 12.26
N ASP A 31 3.45 -6.08 11.48
CA ASP A 31 4.85 -6.09 11.90
C ASP A 31 5.80 -5.87 10.70
N ASN A 32 7.05 -5.54 11.03
CA ASN A 32 8.09 -5.26 10.06
C ASN A 32 8.39 -6.46 9.14
N LYS A 33 8.30 -7.69 9.67
CA LYS A 33 8.59 -8.90 8.89
C LYS A 33 7.58 -9.06 7.76
N ILE A 34 6.29 -8.91 8.06
CA ILE A 34 5.22 -8.99 7.04
C ILE A 34 5.41 -7.90 5.97
N ALA A 35 5.72 -6.66 6.38
CA ALA A 35 6.01 -5.57 5.45
C ALA A 35 7.21 -5.89 4.54
N TYR A 36 8.27 -6.49 5.10
CA TYR A 36 9.46 -6.89 4.34
C TYR A 36 9.17 -8.03 3.36
N ASP A 37 8.35 -9.00 3.75
CA ASP A 37 7.90 -10.10 2.89
C ASP A 37 7.07 -9.55 1.72
N TYR A 38 6.17 -8.60 1.99
CA TYR A 38 5.41 -7.88 0.96
C TYR A 38 6.30 -7.05 0.03
N ALA A 39 7.25 -6.27 0.57
CA ALA A 39 8.22 -5.52 -0.23
C ALA A 39 9.01 -6.45 -1.16
N SER A 40 9.43 -7.61 -0.66
CA SER A 40 10.13 -8.62 -1.45
C SER A 40 9.26 -9.18 -2.57
N TYR A 41 7.99 -9.48 -2.28
CA TYR A 41 7.02 -9.91 -3.28
C TYR A 41 6.84 -8.88 -4.39
N ILE A 42 6.54 -7.62 -4.06
CA ILE A 42 6.25 -6.59 -5.07
C ILE A 42 7.50 -6.25 -5.91
N SER A 43 8.70 -6.31 -5.32
CA SER A 43 9.97 -6.12 -6.04
C SER A 43 10.27 -7.27 -6.99
N LYS A 44 10.00 -8.52 -6.59
CA LYS A 44 10.13 -9.69 -7.47
C LYS A 44 9.11 -9.64 -8.60
N HIS A 45 7.87 -9.28 -8.32
CA HIS A 45 6.84 -9.09 -9.36
C HIS A 45 7.24 -7.99 -10.34
N ARG A 46 7.71 -6.84 -9.84
CA ARG A 46 8.21 -5.73 -10.67
C ARG A 46 9.38 -6.15 -11.51
N ALA A 47 10.31 -6.90 -10.93
CA ALA A 47 11.36 -7.55 -11.68
C ALA A 47 10.70 -8.41 -12.74
N GLU A 48 9.95 -9.46 -12.47
CA GLU A 48 9.47 -10.39 -13.50
C GLU A 48 8.60 -9.79 -14.61
N TYR A 49 7.65 -8.91 -14.27
CA TYR A 49 6.63 -8.42 -15.21
C TYR A 49 6.85 -6.97 -15.68
N GLY A 50 7.79 -6.24 -15.06
CA GLY A 50 8.09 -4.85 -15.41
C GLY A 50 7.06 -3.83 -14.91
N LYS A 51 6.05 -4.26 -14.16
CA LYS A 51 5.06 -3.41 -13.49
C LYS A 51 4.95 -3.78 -12.01
N TRP A 52 4.70 -2.79 -11.14
CA TRP A 52 4.33 -3.09 -9.75
C TRP A 52 3.01 -3.87 -9.76
N PRO A 53 2.81 -4.85 -8.87
CA PRO A 53 1.58 -5.62 -8.85
C PRO A 53 0.39 -4.72 -8.50
N VAL A 54 -0.75 -4.98 -9.15
CA VAL A 54 -2.04 -4.44 -8.74
C VAL A 54 -2.70 -5.49 -7.87
N VAL A 55 -2.81 -5.22 -6.57
CA VAL A 55 -3.48 -6.11 -5.63
C VAL A 55 -4.95 -5.73 -5.58
N ASN A 56 -5.80 -6.57 -6.18
CA ASN A 56 -7.25 -6.43 -6.11
C ASN A 56 -7.83 -7.64 -5.36
N LEU A 57 -8.47 -7.38 -4.22
CA LEU A 57 -9.09 -8.41 -3.40
C LEU A 57 -10.54 -8.72 -3.82
N SER A 58 -11.18 -7.89 -4.66
CA SER A 58 -12.54 -8.13 -5.16
C SER A 58 -12.62 -9.36 -6.07
N VAL A 59 -11.50 -9.77 -6.66
CA VAL A 59 -11.40 -10.92 -7.55
C VAL A 59 -10.33 -11.91 -7.08
N PRO A 60 -10.57 -13.22 -7.16
CA PRO A 60 -9.61 -14.23 -6.71
C PRO A 60 -8.40 -14.38 -7.65
N MET A 61 -8.53 -13.98 -8.92
CA MET A 61 -7.47 -14.06 -9.93
C MET A 61 -7.52 -12.85 -10.86
N MET A 62 -6.34 -12.31 -11.18
CA MET A 62 -6.17 -11.21 -12.14
C MET A 62 -5.16 -11.60 -13.21
N ARG A 63 -5.40 -11.16 -14.44
CA ARG A 63 -4.44 -11.30 -15.54
C ARG A 63 -3.23 -10.39 -15.32
N VAL A 64 -2.03 -10.96 -15.30
CA VAL A 64 -0.77 -10.20 -15.23
C VAL A 64 -0.23 -9.97 -16.64
N GLU A 65 -0.02 -8.71 -17.00
CA GLU A 65 0.58 -8.32 -18.28
C GLU A 65 2.07 -8.03 -18.12
N LYS A 66 2.89 -8.66 -18.96
CA LYS A 66 4.32 -8.39 -19.02
C LYS A 66 4.59 -7.19 -19.91
N SER A 67 5.31 -6.20 -19.38
CA SER A 67 5.78 -5.06 -20.17
C SER A 67 6.83 -5.50 -21.21
N THR A 68 6.67 -5.04 -22.45
CA THR A 68 7.57 -5.31 -23.59
C THR A 68 8.78 -4.37 -23.64
N GLU A 69 8.72 -3.21 -22.98
CA GLU A 69 9.73 -2.14 -23.09
C GLU A 69 10.80 -2.17 -21.98
N ARG A 70 11.07 -3.36 -21.42
CA ARG A 70 11.79 -3.48 -20.16
C ARG A 70 13.27 -3.88 -20.30
N PHE A 71 14.12 -3.20 -19.54
CA PHE A 71 15.43 -3.71 -19.13
C PHE A 71 15.29 -4.72 -17.97
N LYS A 72 15.77 -5.95 -18.17
CA LYS A 72 15.74 -6.99 -17.14
C LYS A 72 16.70 -6.60 -16.01
N GLN A 73 16.18 -6.12 -14.88
CA GLN A 73 16.96 -5.87 -13.66
C GLN A 73 16.64 -6.89 -12.58
N ASP A 74 17.57 -7.02 -11.63
CA ASP A 74 17.43 -7.83 -10.43
C ASP A 74 16.35 -7.25 -9.49
N SER A 75 15.64 -8.11 -8.76
CA SER A 75 14.66 -7.69 -7.76
C SER A 75 15.25 -6.81 -6.66
N ASP A 76 16.52 -6.98 -6.32
CA ASP A 76 17.20 -6.21 -5.28
C ASP A 76 17.35 -4.73 -5.67
N VAL A 77 17.50 -4.44 -6.97
CA VAL A 77 17.50 -3.06 -7.48
C VAL A 77 16.15 -2.40 -7.19
N TYR A 78 15.04 -3.05 -7.52
CA TYR A 78 13.71 -2.51 -7.24
C TYR A 78 13.40 -2.45 -5.76
N LYS A 79 13.89 -3.41 -4.97
CA LYS A 79 13.75 -3.40 -3.52
C LYS A 79 14.49 -2.24 -2.88
N SER A 80 15.64 -1.84 -3.42
CA SER A 80 16.37 -0.66 -2.96
C SER A 80 15.62 0.67 -3.15
N LEU A 81 14.60 0.69 -4.03
CA LEU A 81 13.70 1.83 -4.23
C LEU A 81 12.59 1.91 -3.18
N LEU A 82 12.37 0.82 -2.43
CA LEU A 82 11.36 0.74 -1.39
C LEU A 82 11.96 1.10 -0.03
N GLU A 83 11.10 1.56 0.86
CA GLU A 83 11.37 1.81 2.25
C GLU A 83 10.22 1.26 3.10
N ILE A 84 10.54 0.75 4.29
CA ILE A 84 9.55 0.38 5.28
C ILE A 84 9.50 1.52 6.29
N THR A 85 8.39 2.25 6.29
CA THR A 85 8.11 3.30 7.28
C THR A 85 7.13 2.78 8.31
N PHE A 86 7.00 3.49 9.44
CA PHE A 86 6.00 3.15 10.45
C PHE A 86 5.23 4.39 10.90
N LYS A 87 4.01 4.15 11.37
CA LYS A 87 3.13 5.14 12.00
C LYS A 87 2.49 4.52 13.23
N ASN A 88 2.15 5.34 14.21
CA ASN A 88 1.33 4.90 15.33
C ASN A 88 -0.17 5.14 15.02
N ARG A 89 -1.04 4.74 15.96
CA ARG A 89 -2.50 4.95 15.81
C ARG A 89 -2.86 6.42 15.66
N ASP A 90 -2.30 7.29 16.49
CA ASP A 90 -2.59 8.74 16.46
C ASP A 90 -2.23 9.37 15.11
N ASP A 91 -1.16 8.92 14.47
CA ASP A 91 -0.77 9.35 13.12
C ASP A 91 -1.80 8.93 12.07
N LEU A 92 -2.34 7.71 12.16
CA LEU A 92 -3.38 7.23 11.25
C LEU A 92 -4.68 8.01 11.44
N ASP A 93 -5.12 8.18 12.69
CA ASP A 93 -6.36 8.87 13.00
C ASP A 93 -6.30 10.32 12.52
N ARG A 94 -5.18 11.03 12.75
CA ARG A 94 -4.97 12.39 12.24
C ARG A 94 -5.02 12.46 10.71
N LEU A 95 -4.43 11.49 10.01
CA LEU A 95 -4.45 11.46 8.55
C LEU A 95 -5.87 11.15 8.04
N SER A 96 -6.54 10.14 8.59
CA SER A 96 -7.92 9.78 8.26
C SER A 96 -8.88 10.96 8.45
N ILE A 97 -8.83 11.63 9.61
CA ILE A 97 -9.67 12.80 9.90
C ILE A 97 -9.41 13.92 8.89
N ALA A 98 -8.15 14.17 8.57
CA ALA A 98 -7.74 15.32 7.78
C ALA A 98 -7.79 15.11 6.26
N THR A 99 -7.87 13.87 5.76
CA THR A 99 -7.87 13.58 4.32
C THR A 99 -8.87 12.50 3.88
N GLY A 100 -9.59 11.86 4.80
CA GLY A 100 -10.45 10.72 4.48
C GLY A 100 -9.70 9.48 4.01
N ILE A 101 -8.41 9.36 4.35
CA ILE A 101 -7.61 8.19 3.98
C ILE A 101 -8.08 6.99 4.80
N GLU A 102 -8.29 5.87 4.10
CA GLU A 102 -8.64 4.59 4.69
C GLU A 102 -7.54 3.56 4.49
N TYR A 103 -7.53 2.57 5.37
CA TYR A 103 -6.46 1.60 5.43
C TYR A 103 -6.97 0.16 5.33
N PHE A 104 -6.10 -0.72 4.82
CA PHE A 104 -6.19 -2.15 5.01
C PHE A 104 -5.06 -2.58 5.94
N TYR A 105 -5.42 -3.08 7.12
CA TYR A 105 -4.46 -3.56 8.11
C TYR A 105 -4.19 -5.05 7.93
N CYS A 106 -3.07 -5.36 7.29
CA CYS A 106 -2.63 -6.71 6.99
C CYS A 106 -2.00 -7.41 8.21
N HIS A 107 -2.60 -8.52 8.61
CA HIS A 107 -2.17 -9.36 9.73
C HIS A 107 -1.28 -10.52 9.32
N ARG A 108 -1.44 -11.03 8.09
CA ARG A 108 -0.64 -12.13 7.52
C ARG A 108 -0.52 -11.93 6.03
N PHE A 109 0.68 -12.16 5.52
CA PHE A 109 0.99 -12.15 4.10
C PHE A 109 2.00 -13.26 3.81
N GLU A 110 1.68 -14.12 2.85
CA GLU A 110 2.50 -15.24 2.42
C GLU A 110 2.40 -15.37 0.90
N TYR A 111 3.50 -15.69 0.21
CA TYR A 111 3.48 -15.91 -1.24
C TYR A 111 4.41 -17.07 -1.57
N GLU A 112 3.97 -17.94 -2.49
CA GLU A 112 4.78 -19.07 -2.99
C GLU A 112 5.58 -18.64 -4.22
N ASP A 113 4.94 -17.89 -5.11
CA ASP A 113 5.54 -17.31 -6.30
C ASP A 113 5.01 -15.87 -6.51
N VAL A 114 5.48 -15.20 -7.56
CA VAL A 114 5.07 -13.81 -7.82
C VAL A 114 3.64 -13.68 -8.36
N THR A 115 2.98 -14.78 -8.73
CA THR A 115 1.61 -14.80 -9.24
C THR A 115 0.57 -15.22 -8.20
N SER A 116 0.99 -15.81 -7.09
CA SER A 116 0.13 -16.38 -6.06
C SER A 116 0.57 -15.95 -4.67
N PHE A 117 -0.32 -15.25 -3.97
CA PHE A 117 -0.15 -14.88 -2.57
C PHE A 117 -1.44 -15.12 -1.78
N ARG A 118 -1.31 -15.20 -0.46
CA ARG A 118 -2.40 -15.23 0.51
C ARG A 118 -2.23 -14.07 1.48
N MET A 119 -3.32 -13.39 1.76
CA MET A 119 -3.33 -12.26 2.69
C MET A 119 -4.56 -12.33 3.58
N SER A 120 -4.41 -11.88 4.82
CA SER A 120 -5.53 -11.68 5.75
C SER A 120 -5.34 -10.39 6.52
N GLY A 121 -6.42 -9.69 6.81
CA GLY A 121 -6.38 -8.39 7.45
C GLY A 121 -7.76 -7.87 7.82
N GLN A 122 -7.82 -6.58 8.12
CA GLN A 122 -9.03 -5.85 8.47
C GLN A 122 -9.08 -4.54 7.71
N ASP A 123 -10.26 -4.19 7.21
CA ASP A 123 -10.53 -2.85 6.70
C ASP A 123 -10.63 -1.89 7.87
N VAL A 124 -9.99 -0.73 7.74
CA VAL A 124 -10.02 0.37 8.70
C VAL A 124 -10.55 1.59 7.95
N ASP A 125 -11.84 1.84 8.11
CA ASP A 125 -12.52 2.98 7.51
C ASP A 125 -12.21 4.26 8.30
N ALA A 126 -12.21 5.38 7.59
CA ALA A 126 -12.00 6.70 8.17
C ALA A 126 -13.32 7.28 8.64
N GLU A 127 -13.33 7.85 9.84
CA GLU A 127 -14.37 8.77 10.27
C GLU A 127 -13.84 10.20 10.07
N VAL A 128 -14.42 10.92 9.11
CA VAL A 128 -13.92 12.23 8.68
C VAL A 128 -14.62 13.35 9.46
N ASP A 129 -13.84 14.27 10.01
CA ASP A 129 -14.37 15.55 10.48
C ASP A 129 -14.54 16.50 9.29
N GLU A 130 -15.78 16.74 8.89
CA GLU A 130 -16.11 17.58 7.73
C GLU A 130 -15.54 19.00 7.83
N MET A 131 -15.42 19.56 9.03
CA MET A 131 -14.91 20.92 9.22
C MET A 131 -13.42 20.97 8.97
N VAL A 132 -12.65 20.07 9.60
CA VAL A 132 -11.19 19.98 9.42
C VAL A 132 -10.82 19.64 7.98
N TYR A 133 -11.59 18.75 7.35
CA TYR A 133 -11.37 18.38 5.95
C TYR A 133 -11.59 19.57 5.00
N ARG A 134 -12.67 20.34 5.19
CA ARG A 134 -12.95 21.55 4.38
C ARG A 134 -11.90 22.64 4.57
N GLU A 135 -11.47 22.90 5.81
CA GLU A 135 -10.41 23.88 6.08
C GLU A 135 -9.10 23.53 5.36
N ARG A 136 -8.76 22.24 5.30
CA ARG A 136 -7.57 21.78 4.58
C ARG A 136 -7.69 21.97 3.06
N LEU A 137 -8.86 21.67 2.50
CA LEU A 137 -9.13 21.88 1.08
C LEU A 137 -9.06 23.38 0.74
N ASP A 138 -9.69 24.23 1.55
CA ASP A 138 -9.69 25.68 1.38
C ASP A 138 -8.29 26.29 1.48
N TYR A 139 -7.47 25.81 2.44
CA TYR A 139 -6.09 26.25 2.57
C TYR A 139 -5.24 25.86 1.35
N SER A 140 -5.46 24.66 0.81
CA SER A 140 -4.75 24.17 -0.37
C SER A 140 -5.14 24.92 -1.64
N LEU A 141 -6.39 25.36 -1.75
CA LEU A 141 -6.89 26.17 -2.87
C LEU A 141 -6.43 27.63 -2.81
N LYS A 142 -6.30 28.21 -1.61
CA LYS A 142 -5.90 29.62 -1.43
C LYS A 142 -4.40 29.87 -1.56
N ASN A 143 -3.58 28.85 -1.36
CA ASN A 143 -2.12 28.94 -1.46
C ASN A 143 -1.57 28.34 -2.77
N MET A 144 -2.41 28.27 -3.81
CA MET A 144 -2.05 27.85 -5.16
C MET A 144 -1.80 29.06 -6.06
#